data_AF-A0A9W9EYE3-F1
#
_entry.id   AF-A0A9W9EYE3-F1
#
_cell.length_a   1.000
_cell.length_b   1.000
_cell.length_c   1.000
_cell.angle_alpha   90.00
_cell.angle_beta   90.00
_cell.angle_gamma   90.00
#
_symmetry.space_group_name_H-M   'P 1'
#
loop_
_entity.id
_entity.type
_entity.pdbx_description
1 polymer ?
#
loop_
_entity_poly.entity_id
_entity_poly.type
_entity_poly.pdbx_seq_one_letter_code
_entity_poly.pdbx_strand_id
1 'polypeptide(L)'
;MPTVAGKRRKVRFPLAHLKTAPLATQHQQQQQRHKPKRPGKPSTGESLSGKMASPARRIPALFTQPPPIRDPLVTETIDLQDATMNKCLPFLKGVADSQPGPFNACGVPALQRDDHIAYLYDSLEDYPAGFVAMDASRPWMVYWALAGLTLLGESVSRVNQRVMTSLRPMQNRTGGFGGGHGQTSHLASSYAAILSLAMVGTPDAFALVDRQAMWRWLGRLKQADGGFRVCEGGEEDVRGAYCATVIISLLDLPLALPPDSAAREAGFENLTDGLAEYLSRCQSFEGGISGSPGVEAHGAYAFCALACLAILGPPEQTIARHMNLPLLLSWLSARQYAPEGGFSGRTNKLVDGCYSHWVGGCWPLLQSALDGKPQADKPPTTVGSLFSREGLARYILSCCQHPVGGLRDKPGKHADSYHTCYVLTGLSATQHVHYRTDSSPCSHKNFAAAFSWQFTPTNPEEDVFEKYDRLTAFHPLFVVPHDAARKMRLWFEGEPFANDQGEFDPGFAP
;
A
#
# COMPACT_ATOMS: atom_id res chain seq x y z
N MET A 1 -13.59 -46.68 15.62
CA MET A 1 -12.74 -46.41 14.43
C MET A 1 -12.10 -45.05 14.60
N PRO A 2 -10.82 -44.88 14.23
CA PRO A 2 -9.92 -43.91 14.86
C PRO A 2 -10.12 -42.49 14.32
N THR A 3 -10.08 -41.54 15.25
CA THR A 3 -9.92 -40.10 15.02
C THR A 3 -8.54 -39.80 14.44
N VAL A 4 -8.49 -39.33 13.20
CA VAL A 4 -7.28 -38.80 12.58
C VAL A 4 -7.01 -37.40 13.14
N ALA A 5 -6.04 -37.32 14.04
CA ALA A 5 -5.50 -36.06 14.53
C ALA A 5 -4.72 -35.36 13.40
N GLY A 6 -5.35 -34.34 12.80
CA GLY A 6 -4.66 -33.42 11.91
C GLY A 6 -3.63 -32.60 12.70
N LYS A 7 -2.35 -32.75 12.35
CA LYS A 7 -1.26 -31.88 12.82
C LYS A 7 -1.57 -30.44 12.39
N ARG A 8 -2.13 -29.62 13.29
CA ARG A 8 -2.16 -28.16 13.14
C ARG A 8 -0.72 -27.65 13.15
N ARG A 9 -0.26 -27.11 12.02
CA ARG A 9 0.95 -26.26 12.00
C ARG A 9 0.65 -25.06 12.91
N LYS A 10 1.40 -24.95 14.00
CA LYS A 10 1.37 -23.76 14.87
C LYS A 10 2.06 -22.62 14.12
N VAL A 11 1.35 -21.51 13.96
CA VAL A 11 1.95 -20.22 13.60
C VAL A 11 3.04 -19.90 14.65
N ARG A 12 4.27 -19.68 14.21
CA ARG A 12 5.37 -19.28 15.09
C ARG A 12 5.41 -17.75 15.18
N PHE A 13 4.80 -17.21 16.22
CA PHE A 13 5.21 -15.89 16.73
C PHE A 13 6.29 -16.11 17.80
N PRO A 14 7.38 -15.32 17.82
CA PRO A 14 8.38 -15.41 18.88
C PRO A 14 7.75 -14.98 20.21
N LEU A 15 7.46 -15.96 21.07
CA LEU A 15 7.17 -15.74 22.49
C LEU A 15 8.48 -15.34 23.18
N ALA A 16 8.55 -14.09 23.63
CA ALA A 16 9.58 -13.64 24.56
C ALA A 16 9.39 -14.36 25.90
N HIS A 17 10.40 -15.11 26.36
CA HIS A 17 10.46 -15.55 27.75
C HIS A 17 11.69 -15.00 28.47
N LEU A 18 11.40 -14.53 29.68
CA LEU A 18 12.24 -13.94 30.69
C LEU A 18 13.38 -14.85 31.17
N LYS A 19 14.43 -14.19 31.68
CA LYS A 19 15.72 -14.67 32.21
C LYS A 19 15.63 -15.82 33.24
N THR A 20 16.66 -16.67 33.28
CA THR A 20 17.42 -17.09 34.49
C THR A 20 18.72 -17.82 34.10
N ALA A 21 19.62 -17.98 35.06
CA ALA A 21 21.10 -17.94 34.99
C ALA A 21 21.79 -19.35 34.84
N PRO A 22 23.14 -19.48 34.93
CA PRO A 22 23.96 -20.41 34.15
C PRO A 22 24.28 -21.74 34.84
N LEU A 23 24.75 -22.72 34.07
CA LEU A 23 25.39 -23.93 34.56
C LEU A 23 26.70 -24.21 33.83
N ALA A 24 27.79 -24.17 34.58
CA ALA A 24 29.07 -24.76 34.26
C ALA A 24 29.07 -26.24 34.72
N THR A 25 29.61 -27.18 33.93
CA THR A 25 30.79 -27.98 34.27
C THR A 25 31.10 -29.05 33.21
N GLN A 26 32.38 -29.08 32.83
CA GLN A 26 33.28 -30.22 32.61
C GLN A 26 32.73 -31.58 32.13
N HIS A 27 33.32 -32.08 31.02
CA HIS A 27 34.02 -33.37 31.08
C HIS A 27 35.15 -33.43 30.04
N GLN A 28 36.35 -33.73 30.55
CA GLN A 28 37.53 -34.16 29.81
C GLN A 28 37.31 -35.55 29.18
N GLN A 29 37.89 -35.80 28.01
CA GLN A 29 38.80 -36.95 27.88
C GLN A 29 39.76 -36.79 26.70
N GLN A 30 41.03 -37.04 27.03
CA GLN A 30 42.21 -37.03 26.18
C GLN A 30 42.20 -38.17 25.16
N GLN A 31 42.78 -37.95 23.98
CA GLN A 31 43.66 -38.93 23.35
C GLN A 31 44.80 -38.21 22.62
N GLN A 32 46.01 -38.47 23.07
CA GLN A 32 47.29 -38.05 22.47
C GLN A 32 47.76 -39.06 21.41
N ARG A 33 48.73 -38.59 20.61
CA ARG A 33 49.73 -39.29 19.74
C ARG A 33 49.39 -39.22 18.25
N HIS A 34 50.26 -38.88 17.30
CA HIS A 34 51.72 -38.70 17.24
C HIS A 34 52.04 -37.66 16.13
N LYS A 35 53.08 -36.82 16.32
CA LYS A 35 53.72 -36.02 15.26
C LYS A 35 54.80 -36.82 14.54
N PRO A 36 55.05 -36.56 13.25
CA PRO A 36 56.42 -36.52 12.74
C PRO A 36 56.78 -35.18 12.09
N LYS A 37 58.10 -35.00 11.94
CA LYS A 37 58.88 -33.77 11.75
C LYS A 37 58.77 -33.14 10.35
N ARG A 38 58.99 -31.81 10.32
CA ARG A 38 59.25 -30.97 9.14
C ARG A 38 60.53 -31.36 8.40
N PRO A 39 60.65 -30.95 7.13
CA PRO A 39 61.87 -30.25 6.69
C PRO A 39 61.60 -28.96 5.88
N GLY A 40 62.50 -28.00 6.04
CA GLY A 40 62.99 -27.07 4.99
C GLY A 40 62.09 -25.95 4.46
N LYS A 41 62.44 -24.70 4.79
CA LYS A 41 62.11 -23.51 3.96
C LYS A 41 63.01 -23.49 2.71
N PRO A 42 62.55 -22.89 1.61
CA PRO A 42 63.30 -21.80 1.01
C PRO A 42 62.45 -20.52 0.87
N SER A 43 63.16 -19.44 0.58
CA SER A 43 62.82 -18.03 0.76
C SER A 43 62.04 -17.40 -0.39
N THR A 44 61.46 -16.23 -0.08
CA THR A 44 61.22 -15.06 -0.94
C THR A 44 60.28 -15.22 -2.14
N GLY A 45 59.03 -14.79 -1.92
CA GLY A 45 58.12 -14.29 -2.94
C GLY A 45 57.12 -13.37 -2.27
N GLU A 46 57.30 -12.06 -2.39
CA GLU A 46 56.35 -11.05 -1.96
C GLU A 46 55.04 -11.25 -2.73
N SER A 47 54.07 -11.89 -2.09
CA SER A 47 52.68 -11.87 -2.53
C SER A 47 52.09 -10.53 -2.09
N LEU A 48 52.03 -9.59 -3.03
CA LEU A 48 51.14 -8.44 -2.97
C LEU A 48 49.69 -8.98 -2.97
N SER A 49 49.22 -9.45 -1.82
CA SER A 49 47.79 -9.61 -1.58
C SER A 49 47.20 -8.21 -1.38
N GLY A 50 47.01 -7.49 -2.49
CA GLY A 50 46.08 -6.38 -2.52
C GLY A 50 44.74 -6.93 -2.07
N LYS A 51 44.38 -6.68 -0.81
CA LYS A 51 42.96 -6.65 -0.42
C LYS A 51 42.35 -5.65 -1.39
N MET A 52 41.67 -6.13 -2.43
CA MET A 52 40.74 -5.29 -3.17
C MET A 52 39.78 -4.77 -2.10
N ALA A 53 39.95 -3.50 -1.74
CA ALA A 53 39.02 -2.81 -0.89
C ALA A 53 37.66 -2.98 -1.56
N SER A 54 36.70 -3.60 -0.87
CA SER A 54 35.30 -3.49 -1.27
C SER A 54 35.05 -2.00 -1.55
N PRO A 55 34.49 -1.62 -2.71
CA PRO A 55 34.26 -0.22 -3.02
C PRO A 55 33.57 0.43 -1.81
N ALA A 56 34.19 1.51 -1.30
CA ALA A 56 33.73 2.13 -0.06
C ALA A 56 32.24 2.46 -0.20
N ARG A 57 31.40 1.89 0.69
CA ARG A 57 29.95 2.10 0.69
C ARG A 57 29.69 3.61 0.71
N ARG A 58 29.05 4.14 -0.34
CA ARG A 58 28.74 5.57 -0.44
C ARG A 58 27.33 5.82 0.07
N ILE A 59 27.19 6.00 1.38
CA ILE A 59 25.94 6.46 1.99
C ILE A 59 26.07 7.97 2.20
N PRO A 60 25.25 8.82 1.54
CA PRO A 60 25.31 10.27 1.69
C PRO A 60 25.22 10.73 3.15
N ALA A 61 25.88 11.85 3.48
CA ALA A 61 25.84 12.46 4.81
C ALA A 61 24.40 12.74 5.27
N LEU A 62 23.52 13.10 4.33
CA LEU A 62 22.09 13.35 4.54
C LEU A 62 21.37 12.19 5.26
N PHE A 63 21.80 10.93 5.04
CA PHE A 63 21.16 9.74 5.64
C PHE A 63 21.96 9.15 6.81
N THR A 64 23.04 9.82 7.23
CA THR A 64 23.93 9.33 8.30
C THR A 64 24.11 10.31 9.45
N GLN A 65 23.59 11.53 9.32
CA GLN A 65 23.69 12.60 10.30
C GLN A 65 22.32 13.21 10.63
N PRO A 66 22.10 13.70 11.86
CA PRO A 66 20.93 14.49 12.19
C PRO A 66 20.83 15.79 11.37
N PRO A 67 19.62 16.40 11.28
CA PRO A 67 19.48 17.73 10.72
C PRO A 67 20.35 18.76 11.47
N PRO A 68 20.93 19.75 10.77
CA PRO A 68 21.82 20.72 11.38
C PRO A 68 21.11 21.73 12.29
N ILE A 69 19.83 22.01 12.03
CA ILE A 69 19.01 22.92 12.84
C ILE A 69 18.33 22.10 13.93
N ARG A 70 18.56 22.46 15.19
CA ARG A 70 17.97 21.82 16.36
C ARG A 70 17.51 22.88 17.34
N ASP A 71 16.22 22.90 17.62
CA ASP A 71 15.64 23.86 18.56
C ASP A 71 16.05 23.52 20.00
N PRO A 72 16.30 24.54 20.85
CA PRO A 72 16.62 24.31 22.25
C PRO A 72 15.40 23.97 23.12
N LEU A 73 14.18 24.23 22.63
CA LEU A 73 12.94 23.90 23.33
C LEU A 73 12.74 22.38 23.29
N VAL A 74 12.57 21.74 24.45
CA VAL A 74 12.28 20.31 24.53
C VAL A 74 10.78 20.10 24.73
N THR A 75 10.21 19.21 23.92
CA THR A 75 8.80 18.80 23.98
C THR A 75 8.72 17.31 23.70
N GLU A 76 7.58 16.69 24.01
CA GLU A 76 7.31 15.29 23.64
C GLU A 76 7.54 15.03 22.13
N THR A 77 7.17 15.99 21.27
CA THR A 77 7.39 15.90 19.82
C THR A 77 8.87 15.72 19.48
N ILE A 78 9.75 16.54 20.06
CA ILE A 78 11.19 16.48 19.79
C ILE A 78 11.80 15.21 20.38
N ASP A 79 11.39 14.83 21.59
CA ASP A 79 11.86 13.58 22.22
C ASP A 79 11.51 12.35 21.38
N LEU A 80 10.28 12.28 20.86
CA LEU A 80 9.84 11.19 19.98
C LEU A 80 10.53 11.23 18.61
N GLN A 81 10.75 12.42 18.04
CA GLN A 81 11.46 12.58 16.77
C GLN A 81 12.91 12.11 16.90
N ASP A 82 13.62 12.50 17.95
CA ASP A 82 14.98 12.05 18.22
C ASP A 82 15.06 10.56 18.52
N ALA A 83 14.13 10.03 19.31
CA ALA A 83 14.07 8.61 19.59
C ALA A 83 13.85 7.79 18.30
N THR A 84 13.07 8.33 17.35
CA THR A 84 12.84 7.70 16.04
C THR A 84 14.08 7.76 15.17
N MET A 85 14.66 8.95 15.01
CA MET A 85 15.90 9.15 14.25
C MET A 85 17.03 8.26 14.76
N ASN A 86 17.24 8.20 16.07
CA ASN A 86 18.29 7.38 16.70
C ASN A 86 18.07 5.88 16.47
N LYS A 87 16.83 5.42 16.32
CA LYS A 87 16.52 4.03 15.94
C LYS A 87 16.74 3.77 14.45
N CYS A 88 16.52 4.75 13.57
CA CYS A 88 16.71 4.61 12.12
C CYS A 88 18.19 4.68 11.71
N LEU A 89 18.99 5.55 12.32
CA LEU A 89 20.38 5.82 11.92
C LEU A 89 21.28 4.56 11.80
N PRO A 90 21.26 3.59 12.74
CA PRO A 90 22.06 2.37 12.59
C PRO A 90 21.69 1.54 11.35
N PHE A 91 20.39 1.48 11.03
CA PHE A 91 19.88 0.78 9.85
C PHE A 91 20.28 1.51 8.56
N LEU A 92 20.12 2.83 8.51
CA LEU A 92 20.50 3.64 7.34
C LEU A 92 22.01 3.60 7.06
N LYS A 93 22.83 3.48 8.11
CA LYS A 93 24.29 3.31 8.01
C LYS A 93 24.72 1.90 7.60
N GLY A 94 23.80 0.94 7.57
CA GLY A 94 24.11 -0.47 7.28
C GLY A 94 25.00 -1.13 8.35
N VAL A 95 24.84 -0.71 9.61
CA VAL A 95 25.60 -1.20 10.77
C VAL A 95 24.70 -1.83 11.85
N ALA A 96 23.40 -1.95 11.61
CA ALA A 96 22.50 -2.62 12.53
C ALA A 96 22.67 -4.15 12.40
N ASP A 97 22.95 -4.83 13.50
CA ASP A 97 23.21 -6.28 13.54
C ASP A 97 22.06 -7.14 12.97
N SER A 98 20.84 -6.61 13.00
CA SER A 98 19.65 -7.31 12.51
C SER A 98 19.42 -7.19 11.01
N GLN A 99 20.24 -6.42 10.26
CA GLN A 99 20.06 -6.28 8.82
C GLN A 99 20.71 -7.44 8.07
N PRO A 100 19.92 -8.27 7.36
CA PRO A 100 20.49 -9.25 6.46
C PRO A 100 21.18 -8.54 5.30
N GLY A 101 22.41 -8.96 4.99
CA GLY A 101 23.05 -8.63 3.73
C GLY A 101 22.50 -9.47 2.55
N PRO A 102 23.00 -9.28 1.33
CA PRO A 102 24.09 -8.36 0.96
C PRO A 102 23.64 -6.90 0.89
N PHE A 103 24.60 -5.98 1.11
CA PHE A 103 24.43 -4.55 0.85
C PHE A 103 24.97 -4.22 -0.54
N ASN A 104 24.24 -3.41 -1.30
CA ASN A 104 24.68 -2.95 -2.62
C ASN A 104 25.73 -1.83 -2.55
N ALA A 105 26.15 -1.31 -3.72
CA ALA A 105 27.15 -0.25 -3.82
C ALA A 105 26.73 1.06 -3.11
N CYS A 106 25.42 1.31 -3.01
CA CYS A 106 24.82 2.45 -2.31
C CYS A 106 24.67 2.23 -0.80
N GLY A 107 25.10 1.06 -0.28
CA GLY A 107 25.00 0.70 1.13
C GLY A 107 23.59 0.34 1.59
N VAL A 108 22.70 -0.05 0.67
CA VAL A 108 21.32 -0.45 0.94
C VAL A 108 21.22 -1.98 0.93
N PRO A 109 20.53 -2.63 1.88
CA PRO A 109 20.33 -4.07 1.86
C PRO A 109 19.31 -4.48 0.79
N ALA A 110 19.46 -5.68 0.26
CA ALA A 110 18.48 -6.26 -0.67
C ALA A 110 17.09 -6.42 -0.02
N LEU A 111 16.05 -6.40 -0.85
CA LEU A 111 14.70 -6.78 -0.45
C LEU A 111 14.67 -8.29 -0.13
N GLN A 112 14.25 -8.64 1.08
CA GLN A 112 14.18 -10.03 1.55
C GLN A 112 12.89 -10.71 1.04
N ARG A 113 12.81 -10.88 -0.28
CA ARG A 113 11.61 -11.33 -0.99
C ARG A 113 11.06 -12.63 -0.42
N ASP A 114 11.90 -13.65 -0.28
CA ASP A 114 11.46 -14.99 0.15
C ASP A 114 10.85 -14.95 1.56
N ASP A 115 11.45 -14.18 2.47
CA ASP A 115 10.92 -14.00 3.83
C ASP A 115 9.58 -13.27 3.81
N HIS A 116 9.43 -12.25 2.97
CA HIS A 116 8.19 -11.50 2.84
C HIS A 116 7.08 -12.33 2.17
N ILE A 117 7.41 -13.13 1.17
CA ILE A 117 6.49 -14.07 0.52
C ILE A 117 5.99 -15.11 1.53
N ALA A 118 6.91 -15.73 2.29
CA ALA A 118 6.55 -16.69 3.33
C ALA A 118 5.62 -16.06 4.38
N TYR A 119 5.97 -14.86 4.87
CA TYR A 119 5.15 -14.10 5.81
C TYR A 119 3.73 -13.82 5.29
N LEU A 120 3.60 -13.37 4.04
CA LEU A 120 2.31 -13.04 3.44
C LEU A 120 1.43 -14.28 3.24
N TYR A 121 2.02 -15.42 2.88
CA TYR A 121 1.26 -16.66 2.81
C TYR A 121 0.81 -17.16 4.18
N ASP A 122 1.66 -17.07 5.20
CA ASP A 122 1.27 -17.38 6.58
C ASP A 122 0.13 -16.44 7.05
N SER A 123 0.10 -15.19 6.59
CA SER A 123 -0.97 -14.22 6.91
C SER A 123 -2.33 -14.52 6.23
N LEU A 124 -2.39 -15.49 5.31
CA LEU A 124 -3.65 -15.95 4.71
C LEU A 124 -4.27 -17.15 5.45
N GLU A 125 -3.65 -17.59 6.55
CA GLU A 125 -4.09 -18.73 7.34
C GLU A 125 -4.83 -18.30 8.62
N ASP A 126 -5.07 -19.26 9.53
CA ASP A 126 -5.82 -19.03 10.77
C ASP A 126 -5.06 -18.15 11.76
N TYR A 127 -5.80 -17.25 12.41
CA TYR A 127 -5.29 -16.37 13.46
C TYR A 127 -5.72 -16.83 14.86
N PRO A 128 -4.91 -16.60 15.91
CA PRO A 128 -5.31 -16.92 17.28
C PRO A 128 -6.38 -15.93 17.79
N ALA A 129 -7.14 -16.34 18.82
CA ALA A 129 -8.28 -15.58 19.34
C ALA A 129 -7.98 -14.11 19.74
N GLY A 130 -6.73 -13.80 20.10
CA GLY A 130 -6.31 -12.43 20.40
C GLY A 130 -6.43 -11.45 19.21
N PHE A 131 -6.59 -11.94 17.97
CA PHE A 131 -6.82 -11.12 16.78
C PHE A 131 -8.29 -10.75 16.57
N VAL A 132 -9.17 -10.96 17.54
CA VAL A 132 -10.60 -10.62 17.44
C VAL A 132 -10.87 -9.16 17.05
N ALA A 133 -9.97 -8.22 17.39
CA ALA A 133 -10.06 -6.83 16.96
C ALA A 133 -10.00 -6.65 15.42
N MET A 134 -9.46 -7.63 14.70
CA MET A 134 -9.38 -7.65 13.24
C MET A 134 -10.59 -8.31 12.58
N ASP A 135 -11.61 -8.75 13.33
CA ASP A 135 -12.77 -9.45 12.75
C ASP A 135 -13.54 -8.60 11.73
N ALA A 136 -13.65 -7.29 11.95
CA ALA A 136 -14.24 -6.37 10.98
C ALA A 136 -13.34 -6.06 9.77
N SER A 137 -12.08 -6.51 9.79
CA SER A 137 -11.05 -6.22 8.80
C SER A 137 -10.58 -7.45 8.03
N ARG A 138 -11.34 -8.55 8.03
CA ARG A 138 -10.93 -9.77 7.30
C ARG A 138 -10.79 -9.57 5.79
N PRO A 139 -11.66 -8.82 5.08
CA PRO A 139 -11.43 -8.45 3.68
C PRO A 139 -10.12 -7.69 3.47
N TRP A 140 -9.75 -6.82 4.42
CA TRP A 140 -8.48 -6.09 4.37
C TRP A 140 -7.28 -7.01 4.51
N MET A 141 -7.33 -7.98 5.42
CA MET A 141 -6.26 -8.97 5.58
C MET A 141 -6.03 -9.77 4.29
N VAL A 142 -7.11 -10.16 3.62
CA VAL A 142 -7.04 -10.80 2.29
C VAL A 142 -6.41 -9.86 1.27
N TYR A 143 -6.93 -8.64 1.13
CA TYR A 143 -6.41 -7.66 0.18
C TYR A 143 -4.92 -7.39 0.37
N TRP A 144 -4.49 -7.07 1.60
CA TRP A 144 -3.10 -6.74 1.90
C TRP A 144 -2.15 -7.89 1.58
N ALA A 145 -2.55 -9.12 1.89
CA ALA A 145 -1.75 -10.30 1.58
C ALA A 145 -1.63 -10.52 0.06
N LEU A 146 -2.76 -10.48 -0.67
CA LEU A 146 -2.78 -10.67 -2.12
C LEU A 146 -2.00 -9.55 -2.85
N ALA A 147 -2.15 -8.30 -2.41
CA ALA A 147 -1.46 -7.16 -2.97
C ALA A 147 0.06 -7.29 -2.76
N GLY A 148 0.49 -7.61 -1.53
CA GLY A 148 1.91 -7.84 -1.22
C GLY A 148 2.52 -8.98 -2.06
N LEU A 149 1.81 -10.10 -2.21
CA LEU A 149 2.25 -11.23 -3.03
C LEU A 149 2.39 -10.83 -4.50
N THR A 150 1.39 -10.12 -5.03
CA THR A 150 1.38 -9.70 -6.43
C THR A 150 2.47 -8.65 -6.73
N LEU A 151 2.73 -7.73 -5.79
CA LEU A 151 3.88 -6.80 -5.85
C LEU A 151 5.21 -7.56 -5.94
N LEU A 152 5.34 -8.65 -5.18
CA LEU A 152 6.51 -9.53 -5.18
C LEU A 152 6.55 -10.50 -6.38
N GLY A 153 5.62 -10.38 -7.33
CA GLY A 153 5.59 -11.18 -8.56
C GLY A 153 4.99 -12.58 -8.39
N GLU A 154 4.43 -12.90 -7.23
CA GLU A 154 3.79 -14.19 -6.98
C GLU A 154 2.42 -14.25 -7.66
N SER A 155 2.08 -15.43 -8.22
CA SER A 155 0.72 -15.71 -8.67
C SER A 155 -0.20 -15.99 -7.47
N VAL A 156 -1.34 -15.31 -7.43
CA VAL A 156 -2.38 -15.55 -6.42
C VAL A 156 -3.34 -16.69 -6.78
N SER A 157 -3.16 -17.32 -7.95
CA SER A 157 -4.04 -18.38 -8.48
C SER A 157 -4.33 -19.51 -7.48
N ARG A 158 -3.34 -19.89 -6.67
CA ARG A 158 -3.43 -20.97 -5.67
C ARG A 158 -4.41 -20.70 -4.53
N VAL A 159 -4.82 -19.44 -4.33
CA VAL A 159 -5.79 -19.05 -3.29
C VAL A 159 -7.11 -18.54 -3.86
N ASN A 160 -7.27 -18.49 -5.19
CA ASN A 160 -8.48 -17.96 -5.86
C ASN A 160 -9.79 -18.51 -5.26
N GLN A 161 -9.92 -19.83 -5.17
CA GLN A 161 -11.13 -20.46 -4.65
C GLN A 161 -11.36 -20.13 -3.16
N ARG A 162 -10.28 -20.07 -2.36
CA ARG A 162 -10.36 -19.72 -0.93
C ARG A 162 -10.81 -18.28 -0.73
N VAL A 163 -10.32 -17.36 -1.56
CA VAL A 163 -10.71 -15.95 -1.54
C VAL A 163 -12.20 -15.81 -1.84
N MET A 164 -12.68 -16.39 -2.95
CA MET A 164 -14.10 -16.35 -3.32
C MET A 164 -14.99 -17.00 -2.25
N THR A 165 -14.59 -18.15 -1.72
CA THR A 165 -15.31 -18.85 -0.65
C THR A 165 -15.38 -18.02 0.63
N SER A 166 -14.32 -17.29 0.95
CA SER A 166 -14.25 -16.44 2.15
C SER A 166 -15.10 -15.18 2.02
N LEU A 167 -15.11 -14.54 0.85
CA LEU A 167 -15.83 -13.28 0.61
C LEU A 167 -17.33 -13.47 0.38
N ARG A 168 -17.75 -14.60 -0.20
CA ARG A 168 -19.16 -14.90 -0.48
C ARG A 168 -20.09 -14.69 0.73
N PRO A 169 -19.84 -15.25 1.93
CA PRO A 169 -20.72 -15.05 3.08
C PRO A 169 -20.62 -13.65 3.71
N MET A 170 -19.71 -12.79 3.25
CA MET A 170 -19.57 -11.40 3.69
C MET A 170 -20.35 -10.42 2.81
N GLN A 171 -20.82 -10.84 1.63
CA GLN A 171 -21.66 -10.01 0.78
C GLN A 171 -23.10 -10.05 1.29
N ASN A 172 -23.67 -8.88 1.54
CA ASN A 172 -25.05 -8.76 2.03
C ASN A 172 -26.03 -8.70 0.85
N ARG A 173 -27.20 -9.33 1.03
CA ARG A 173 -28.30 -9.30 0.03
C ARG A 173 -28.80 -7.87 -0.26
N THR A 174 -28.59 -6.94 0.67
CA THR A 174 -28.96 -5.52 0.53
C THR A 174 -27.87 -4.67 -0.15
N GLY A 175 -26.76 -5.29 -0.58
CA GLY A 175 -25.65 -4.67 -1.29
C GLY A 175 -24.40 -4.47 -0.43
N GLY A 176 -23.24 -4.59 -1.04
CA GLY A 176 -21.94 -4.39 -0.39
C GLY A 176 -21.42 -5.60 0.40
N PHE A 177 -20.19 -5.49 0.89
CA PHE A 177 -19.52 -6.47 1.73
C PHE A 177 -19.28 -5.92 3.14
N GLY A 178 -19.54 -6.74 4.16
CA GLY A 178 -19.13 -6.49 5.54
C GLY A 178 -17.72 -7.01 5.84
N GLY A 179 -17.27 -6.85 7.09
CA GLY A 179 -15.98 -7.40 7.56
C GLY A 179 -15.99 -8.91 7.82
N GLY A 180 -17.17 -9.51 7.93
CA GLY A 180 -17.38 -10.92 8.21
C GLY A 180 -18.84 -11.33 8.00
N HIS A 181 -19.14 -12.62 8.15
CA HIS A 181 -20.52 -13.11 8.03
C HIS A 181 -21.43 -12.46 9.08
N GLY A 182 -22.57 -11.91 8.64
CA GLY A 182 -23.52 -11.22 9.51
C GLY A 182 -23.13 -9.79 9.89
N GLN A 183 -21.98 -9.28 9.44
CA GLN A 183 -21.62 -7.88 9.62
C GLN A 183 -22.22 -7.01 8.51
N THR A 184 -22.67 -5.81 8.87
CA THR A 184 -23.21 -4.83 7.93
C THR A 184 -22.20 -4.42 6.87
N SER A 185 -22.68 -4.13 5.66
CA SER A 185 -21.82 -3.67 4.57
C SER A 185 -21.09 -2.37 4.93
N HIS A 186 -19.83 -2.29 4.53
CA HIS A 186 -18.96 -1.15 4.82
C HIS A 186 -18.04 -0.87 3.63
N LEU A 187 -17.90 0.39 3.22
CA LEU A 187 -17.17 0.81 2.02
C LEU A 187 -15.72 0.34 2.00
N ALA A 188 -15.03 0.41 3.15
CA ALA A 188 -13.66 -0.09 3.28
C ALA A 188 -13.57 -1.61 3.02
N SER A 189 -14.51 -2.40 3.54
CA SER A 189 -14.56 -3.85 3.37
C SER A 189 -14.97 -4.23 1.95
N SER A 190 -15.96 -3.54 1.37
CA SER A 190 -16.34 -3.64 -0.03
C SER A 190 -15.16 -3.32 -0.96
N TYR A 191 -14.43 -2.23 -0.71
CA TYR A 191 -13.24 -1.86 -1.47
C TYR A 191 -12.19 -3.00 -1.45
N ALA A 192 -11.84 -3.48 -0.26
CA ALA A 192 -10.86 -4.56 -0.11
C ALA A 192 -11.33 -5.87 -0.78
N ALA A 193 -12.61 -6.20 -0.69
CA ALA A 193 -13.20 -7.36 -1.36
C ALA A 193 -13.14 -7.22 -2.89
N ILE A 194 -13.57 -6.07 -3.44
CA ILE A 194 -13.54 -5.80 -4.89
C ILE A 194 -12.12 -5.85 -5.44
N LEU A 195 -11.14 -5.22 -4.77
CA LEU A 195 -9.74 -5.28 -5.20
C LEU A 195 -9.14 -6.68 -5.10
N SER A 196 -9.55 -7.46 -4.08
CA SER A 196 -9.14 -8.87 -3.98
C SER A 196 -9.68 -9.69 -5.15
N LEU A 197 -10.96 -9.50 -5.52
CA LEU A 197 -11.57 -10.16 -6.68
C LEU A 197 -10.95 -9.69 -8.00
N ALA A 198 -10.57 -8.41 -8.11
CA ALA A 198 -9.83 -7.88 -9.26
C ALA A 198 -8.49 -8.61 -9.46
N MET A 199 -7.73 -8.83 -8.38
CA MET A 199 -6.47 -9.58 -8.42
C MET A 199 -6.65 -11.08 -8.68
N VAL A 200 -7.75 -11.68 -8.20
CA VAL A 200 -8.13 -13.05 -8.57
C VAL A 200 -8.40 -13.15 -10.07
N GLY A 201 -9.12 -12.16 -10.63
CA GLY A 201 -9.16 -11.90 -12.07
C GLY A 201 -9.85 -12.96 -12.93
N THR A 202 -10.75 -13.76 -12.36
CA THR A 202 -11.50 -14.81 -13.09
C THR A 202 -12.96 -14.40 -13.30
N PRO A 203 -13.65 -14.90 -14.34
CA PRO A 203 -15.08 -14.64 -14.53
C PRO A 203 -15.92 -14.99 -13.29
N ASP A 204 -15.66 -16.12 -12.63
CA ASP A 204 -16.37 -16.54 -11.42
C ASP A 204 -16.17 -15.55 -10.25
N ALA A 205 -14.98 -14.94 -10.15
CA ALA A 205 -14.70 -13.94 -9.13
C ALA A 205 -15.45 -12.62 -9.41
N PHE A 206 -15.58 -12.24 -10.67
CA PHE A 206 -16.34 -11.04 -11.05
C PHE A 206 -17.84 -11.26 -10.91
N ALA A 207 -18.35 -12.41 -11.35
CA ALA A 207 -19.75 -12.82 -11.24
C ALA A 207 -20.22 -13.01 -9.78
N LEU A 208 -19.30 -13.09 -8.82
CA LEU A 208 -19.65 -13.11 -7.39
C LEU A 208 -20.35 -11.82 -6.96
N VAL A 209 -20.04 -10.68 -7.58
CA VAL A 209 -20.49 -9.35 -7.14
C VAL A 209 -21.92 -9.07 -7.61
N ASP A 210 -22.84 -8.84 -6.67
CA ASP A 210 -24.18 -8.34 -6.98
C ASP A 210 -24.11 -6.83 -7.26
N ARG A 211 -23.97 -6.47 -8.54
CA ARG A 211 -23.83 -5.06 -8.99
C ARG A 211 -25.07 -4.23 -8.66
N GLN A 212 -26.26 -4.79 -8.78
CA GLN A 212 -27.51 -4.04 -8.59
C GLN A 212 -27.72 -3.72 -7.11
N ALA A 213 -27.52 -4.70 -6.23
CA ALA A 213 -27.57 -4.49 -4.79
C ALA A 213 -26.45 -3.52 -4.35
N MET A 214 -25.23 -3.67 -4.87
CA MET A 214 -24.12 -2.75 -4.61
C MET A 214 -24.48 -1.30 -4.99
N TRP A 215 -25.01 -1.07 -6.19
CA TRP A 215 -25.43 0.25 -6.65
C TRP A 215 -26.52 0.87 -5.78
N ARG A 216 -27.56 0.11 -5.42
CA ARG A 216 -28.61 0.56 -4.49
C ARG A 216 -28.05 0.95 -3.13
N TRP A 217 -27.17 0.12 -2.57
CA TRP A 217 -26.52 0.39 -1.30
C TRP A 217 -25.65 1.65 -1.34
N LEU A 218 -24.83 1.83 -2.37
CA LEU A 218 -24.04 3.05 -2.55
C LEU A 218 -24.91 4.31 -2.64
N GLY A 219 -26.09 4.21 -3.28
CA GLY A 219 -27.06 5.30 -3.32
C GLY A 219 -27.60 5.70 -1.94
N ARG A 220 -27.69 4.77 -0.98
CA ARG A 220 -28.08 5.08 0.42
C ARG A 220 -26.95 5.74 1.21
N LEU A 221 -25.70 5.55 0.79
CA LEU A 221 -24.53 6.14 1.44
C LEU A 221 -24.23 7.55 0.96
N LYS A 222 -24.72 7.96 -0.21
CA LYS A 222 -24.54 9.30 -0.76
C LYS A 222 -25.17 10.35 0.16
N GLN A 223 -24.43 11.40 0.49
CA GLN A 223 -24.88 12.47 1.38
C GLN A 223 -25.22 13.75 0.63
N ALA A 224 -26.01 14.61 1.28
CA ALA A 224 -26.52 15.86 0.71
C ALA A 224 -25.43 16.92 0.44
N ASP A 225 -24.27 16.80 1.08
CA ASP A 225 -23.14 17.73 0.86
C ASP A 225 -22.18 17.25 -0.24
N GLY A 226 -22.45 16.07 -0.83
CA GLY A 226 -21.68 15.46 -1.91
C GLY A 226 -20.79 14.30 -1.46
N GLY A 227 -20.54 14.09 -0.16
CA GLY A 227 -19.73 12.99 0.33
C GLY A 227 -20.46 11.64 0.38
N PHE A 228 -19.80 10.66 1.00
CA PHE A 228 -20.32 9.32 1.22
C PHE A 228 -20.02 8.87 2.65
N ARG A 229 -21.03 8.31 3.33
CA ARG A 229 -20.81 7.58 4.58
C ARG A 229 -20.13 6.24 4.31
N VAL A 230 -19.32 5.77 5.26
CA VAL A 230 -18.64 4.47 5.14
C VAL A 230 -19.60 3.29 5.28
N CYS A 231 -20.70 3.45 5.99
CA CYS A 231 -21.80 2.49 6.10
C CYS A 231 -23.09 3.22 6.50
N GLU A 232 -24.22 2.53 6.49
CA GLU A 232 -25.49 3.10 6.94
C GLU A 232 -25.40 3.46 8.43
N GLY A 233 -25.56 4.75 8.76
CA GLY A 233 -25.37 5.27 10.12
C GLY A 233 -23.92 5.50 10.56
N GLY A 234 -22.93 5.19 9.71
CA GLY A 234 -21.51 5.42 9.98
C GLY A 234 -21.04 6.85 9.72
N GLU A 235 -19.75 7.07 9.90
CA GLU A 235 -19.09 8.35 9.63
C GLU A 235 -19.04 8.69 8.14
N GLU A 236 -18.95 9.99 7.85
CA GLU A 236 -18.69 10.54 6.53
C GLU A 236 -17.29 11.15 6.48
N ASP A 237 -16.44 10.62 5.60
CA ASP A 237 -15.11 11.13 5.36
C ASP A 237 -14.62 10.76 3.95
N VAL A 238 -13.45 11.28 3.56
CA VAL A 238 -12.87 11.03 2.23
C VAL A 238 -12.50 9.56 1.97
N ARG A 239 -12.42 8.69 2.99
CA ARG A 239 -12.24 7.24 2.77
C ARG A 239 -13.49 6.66 2.15
N GLY A 240 -14.66 7.08 2.64
CA GLY A 240 -15.96 6.74 2.02
C GLY A 240 -16.01 7.17 0.56
N ALA A 241 -15.69 8.45 0.28
CA ALA A 241 -15.63 8.99 -1.08
C ALA A 241 -14.72 8.17 -2.02
N TYR A 242 -13.48 7.89 -1.58
CA TYR A 242 -12.51 7.15 -2.38
C TYR A 242 -12.95 5.70 -2.61
N CYS A 243 -13.36 4.98 -1.57
CA CYS A 243 -13.80 3.60 -1.68
C CYS A 243 -15.02 3.47 -2.60
N ALA A 244 -16.02 4.33 -2.43
CA ALA A 244 -17.21 4.35 -3.29
C ALA A 244 -16.84 4.60 -4.75
N THR A 245 -15.99 5.59 -5.02
CA THR A 245 -15.59 5.96 -6.38
C THR A 245 -14.80 4.85 -7.08
N VAL A 246 -13.93 4.13 -6.35
CA VAL A 246 -13.23 2.95 -6.87
C VAL A 246 -14.22 1.83 -7.22
N ILE A 247 -15.18 1.54 -6.35
CA ILE A 247 -16.20 0.50 -6.59
C ILE A 247 -17.07 0.86 -7.80
N ILE A 248 -17.58 2.10 -7.88
CA ILE A 248 -18.40 2.59 -8.99
C ILE A 248 -17.63 2.47 -10.31
N SER A 249 -16.34 2.85 -10.30
CA SER A 249 -15.48 2.81 -11.48
C SER A 249 -15.18 1.38 -11.94
N LEU A 250 -14.71 0.50 -11.05
CA LEU A 250 -14.31 -0.85 -11.43
C LEU A 250 -15.48 -1.76 -11.82
N LEU A 251 -16.65 -1.57 -11.22
CA LEU A 251 -17.85 -2.38 -11.48
C LEU A 251 -18.74 -1.83 -12.61
N ASP A 252 -18.31 -0.73 -13.25
CA ASP A 252 -19.08 0.03 -14.23
C ASP A 252 -20.55 0.20 -13.79
N LEU A 253 -20.74 0.76 -12.59
CA LEU A 253 -22.09 1.02 -12.07
C LEU A 253 -22.70 2.24 -12.76
N PRO A 254 -24.03 2.30 -12.90
CA PRO A 254 -24.71 3.50 -13.37
C PRO A 254 -24.35 4.71 -12.51
N LEU A 255 -24.05 5.84 -13.16
CA LEU A 255 -23.83 7.08 -12.45
C LEU A 255 -25.12 7.63 -11.84
N ALA A 256 -26.26 7.45 -12.52
CA ALA A 256 -27.55 7.88 -12.00
C ALA A 256 -27.80 7.26 -10.62
N LEU A 257 -28.30 8.06 -9.68
CA LEU A 257 -28.67 7.60 -8.36
C LEU A 257 -29.82 6.59 -8.44
N PRO A 258 -29.88 5.61 -7.52
CA PRO A 258 -31.10 4.84 -7.30
C PRO A 258 -32.32 5.75 -7.12
N PRO A 259 -33.51 5.38 -7.63
CA PRO A 259 -34.72 6.20 -7.50
C PRO A 259 -35.08 6.52 -6.04
N ASP A 260 -34.75 5.61 -5.12
CA ASP A 260 -35.01 5.69 -3.69
C ASP A 260 -33.86 6.33 -2.87
N SER A 261 -32.83 6.87 -3.52
CA SER A 261 -31.74 7.57 -2.83
C SER A 261 -32.21 8.89 -2.24
N ALA A 262 -32.06 9.05 -0.92
CA ALA A 262 -32.34 10.30 -0.21
C ALA A 262 -31.50 11.49 -0.71
N ALA A 263 -30.35 11.25 -1.33
CA ALA A 263 -29.53 12.30 -1.92
C ALA A 263 -30.23 13.06 -3.06
N ARG A 264 -31.28 12.48 -3.65
CA ARG A 264 -32.14 13.16 -4.64
C ARG A 264 -32.91 14.34 -4.05
N GLU A 265 -33.23 14.29 -2.75
CA GLU A 265 -33.87 15.41 -2.04
C GLU A 265 -32.96 16.64 -1.96
N ALA A 266 -31.64 16.43 -2.01
CA ALA A 266 -30.63 17.49 -2.11
C ALA A 266 -30.41 17.98 -3.56
N GLY A 267 -31.17 17.47 -4.53
CA GLY A 267 -31.09 17.86 -5.94
C GLY A 267 -30.01 17.12 -6.74
N PHE A 268 -29.40 16.07 -6.19
CA PHE A 268 -28.43 15.25 -6.94
C PHE A 268 -29.14 14.23 -7.84
N GLU A 269 -28.59 14.03 -9.04
CA GLU A 269 -29.08 13.05 -9.99
C GLU A 269 -28.11 11.87 -10.14
N ASN A 270 -26.82 12.09 -9.88
CA ASN A 270 -25.75 11.10 -10.00
C ASN A 270 -24.99 10.87 -8.69
N LEU A 271 -24.45 9.66 -8.52
CA LEU A 271 -23.58 9.26 -7.41
C LEU A 271 -22.35 10.18 -7.27
N THR A 272 -21.90 10.79 -8.36
CA THR A 272 -20.72 11.67 -8.38
C THR A 272 -21.03 13.15 -8.19
N ASP A 273 -22.32 13.56 -8.17
CA ASP A 273 -22.70 14.97 -8.04
C ASP A 273 -22.25 15.53 -6.68
N GLY A 274 -21.71 16.76 -6.66
CA GLY A 274 -21.21 17.43 -5.46
C GLY A 274 -19.93 16.83 -4.85
N LEU A 275 -19.43 15.71 -5.38
CA LEU A 275 -18.32 14.98 -4.76
C LEU A 275 -17.00 15.74 -4.85
N ALA A 276 -16.72 16.39 -5.98
CA ALA A 276 -15.48 17.17 -6.14
C ALA A 276 -15.48 18.41 -5.23
N GLU A 277 -16.63 19.03 -5.03
CA GLU A 277 -16.84 20.15 -4.12
C GLU A 277 -16.67 19.71 -2.65
N TYR A 278 -17.21 18.54 -2.26
CA TYR A 278 -16.96 17.94 -0.95
C TYR A 278 -15.46 17.74 -0.68
N LEU A 279 -14.75 17.15 -1.63
CA LEU A 279 -13.30 16.93 -1.52
C LEU A 279 -12.52 18.24 -1.44
N SER A 280 -12.94 19.26 -2.20
CA SER A 280 -12.35 20.61 -2.15
C SER A 280 -12.44 21.22 -0.75
N ARG A 281 -13.60 21.09 -0.08
CA ARG A 281 -13.81 21.56 1.31
C ARG A 281 -12.95 20.83 2.34
N CYS A 282 -12.36 19.68 2.00
CA CYS A 282 -11.47 18.94 2.88
C CYS A 282 -10.02 19.45 2.84
N GLN A 283 -9.65 20.35 1.91
CA GLN A 283 -8.32 20.98 1.92
C GLN A 283 -8.20 21.95 3.10
N SER A 284 -7.13 21.81 3.89
CA SER A 284 -6.86 22.63 5.07
C SER A 284 -6.01 23.86 4.74
N PHE A 285 -5.88 24.75 5.72
CA PHE A 285 -4.99 25.92 5.63
C PHE A 285 -3.51 25.55 5.44
N GLU A 286 -3.09 24.34 5.87
CA GLU A 286 -1.70 23.89 5.67
C GLU A 286 -1.42 23.52 4.21
N GLY A 287 -2.45 23.37 3.37
CA GLY A 287 -2.36 22.91 1.98
C GLY A 287 -2.68 21.43 1.79
N GLY A 288 -2.47 20.61 2.82
CA GLY A 288 -2.87 19.21 2.82
C GLY A 288 -4.37 19.02 2.97
N ILE A 289 -4.81 17.78 2.77
CA ILE A 289 -6.23 17.42 2.76
C ILE A 289 -6.54 16.54 3.98
N SER A 290 -7.69 16.80 4.57
CA SER A 290 -8.16 16.23 5.83
C SER A 290 -9.28 15.19 5.60
N GLY A 291 -9.67 14.48 6.65
CA GLY A 291 -10.69 13.41 6.55
C GLY A 291 -12.08 13.94 6.20
N SER A 292 -12.42 15.08 6.77
CA SER A 292 -13.69 15.79 6.61
C SER A 292 -13.41 17.30 6.73
N PRO A 293 -14.29 18.19 6.26
CA PRO A 293 -14.03 19.62 6.31
C PRO A 293 -13.62 20.14 7.70
N GLY A 294 -12.55 20.92 7.76
CA GLY A 294 -12.10 21.61 8.97
C GLY A 294 -11.25 20.80 9.95
N VAL A 295 -10.83 19.56 9.62
CA VAL A 295 -9.92 18.77 10.48
C VAL A 295 -8.47 18.82 10.00
N GLU A 296 -7.55 18.25 10.78
CA GLU A 296 -6.10 18.25 10.49
C GLU A 296 -5.79 17.54 9.15
N ALA A 297 -4.84 18.10 8.40
CA ALA A 297 -4.37 17.50 7.16
C ALA A 297 -3.63 16.18 7.41
N HIS A 298 -3.87 15.18 6.55
CA HIS A 298 -3.30 13.85 6.72
C HIS A 298 -2.99 13.17 5.38
N GLY A 299 -1.84 12.52 5.26
CA GLY A 299 -1.35 11.92 4.01
C GLY A 299 -2.32 10.88 3.45
N ALA A 300 -2.86 10.02 4.30
CA ALA A 300 -3.88 9.04 3.91
C ALA A 300 -5.14 9.69 3.29
N TYR A 301 -5.64 10.77 3.90
CA TYR A 301 -6.81 11.48 3.38
C TYR A 301 -6.49 12.29 2.12
N ALA A 302 -5.27 12.83 2.01
CA ALA A 302 -4.78 13.43 0.77
C ALA A 302 -4.76 12.44 -0.38
N PHE A 303 -4.26 11.21 -0.18
CA PHE A 303 -4.34 10.18 -1.21
C PHE A 303 -5.78 9.87 -1.60
N CYS A 304 -6.66 9.63 -0.63
CA CYS A 304 -8.06 9.33 -0.91
C CYS A 304 -8.72 10.43 -1.76
N ALA A 305 -8.56 11.70 -1.38
CA ALA A 305 -9.16 12.81 -2.10
C ALA A 305 -8.56 13.01 -3.50
N LEU A 306 -7.24 12.96 -3.64
CA LEU A 306 -6.56 13.14 -4.93
C LEU A 306 -6.85 11.99 -5.89
N ALA A 307 -6.82 10.75 -5.41
CA ALA A 307 -7.15 9.58 -6.21
C ALA A 307 -8.62 9.62 -6.62
N CYS A 308 -9.53 10.02 -5.73
CA CYS A 308 -10.94 10.20 -6.06
C CYS A 308 -11.12 11.24 -7.18
N LEU A 309 -10.52 12.43 -7.07
CA LEU A 309 -10.56 13.46 -8.12
C LEU A 309 -9.98 12.97 -9.45
N ALA A 310 -8.89 12.20 -9.41
CA ALA A 310 -8.26 11.64 -10.59
C ALA A 310 -9.04 10.46 -11.22
N ILE A 311 -9.94 9.81 -10.47
CA ILE A 311 -10.90 8.86 -11.04
C ILE A 311 -12.04 9.64 -11.73
N LEU A 312 -12.56 10.68 -11.08
CA LEU A 312 -13.66 11.51 -11.62
C LEU A 312 -13.32 12.17 -12.97
N GLY A 313 -12.04 12.42 -13.24
CA GLY A 313 -11.60 12.97 -14.51
C GLY A 313 -10.10 13.26 -14.58
N PRO A 314 -9.63 13.86 -15.68
CA PRO A 314 -8.22 14.20 -15.88
C PRO A 314 -7.66 15.06 -14.73
N PRO A 315 -6.55 14.67 -14.06
CA PRO A 315 -5.96 15.39 -12.92
C PRO A 315 -5.71 16.89 -13.18
N GLU A 316 -5.27 17.25 -14.38
CA GLU A 316 -5.03 18.63 -14.80
C GLU A 316 -6.31 19.48 -14.91
N GLN A 317 -7.49 18.83 -14.84
CA GLN A 317 -8.80 19.49 -14.81
C GLN A 317 -9.44 19.35 -13.44
N THR A 318 -9.47 18.15 -12.86
CA THR A 318 -10.17 17.87 -11.61
C THR A 318 -9.38 18.35 -10.40
N ILE A 319 -8.13 17.92 -10.24
CA ILE A 319 -7.29 18.33 -9.11
C ILE A 319 -6.97 19.83 -9.21
N ALA A 320 -6.57 20.31 -10.39
CA ALA A 320 -6.23 21.73 -10.59
C ALA A 320 -7.39 22.70 -10.32
N ARG A 321 -8.65 22.26 -10.53
CA ARG A 321 -9.84 23.08 -10.26
C ARG A 321 -10.26 23.08 -8.79
N HIS A 322 -10.06 21.97 -8.08
CA HIS A 322 -10.64 21.77 -6.74
C HIS A 322 -9.62 21.91 -5.60
N MET A 323 -8.33 22.01 -5.92
CA MET A 323 -7.26 22.09 -4.93
C MET A 323 -6.36 23.31 -5.19
N ASN A 324 -5.95 23.98 -4.12
CA ASN A 324 -4.85 24.94 -4.16
C ASN A 324 -3.52 24.19 -4.31
N LEU A 325 -3.04 24.07 -5.57
CA LEU A 325 -1.84 23.28 -5.89
C LEU A 325 -0.55 23.79 -5.24
N PRO A 326 -0.25 25.11 -5.21
CA PRO A 326 0.96 25.59 -4.53
C PRO A 326 1.06 25.17 -3.07
N LEU A 327 -0.04 25.31 -2.30
CA LEU A 327 -0.06 24.91 -0.89
C LEU A 327 0.00 23.38 -0.76
N LEU A 328 -0.73 22.64 -1.59
CA LEU A 328 -0.70 21.17 -1.57
C LEU A 328 0.70 20.63 -1.88
N LEU A 329 1.38 21.18 -2.89
CA LEU A 329 2.74 20.81 -3.26
C LEU A 329 3.72 21.03 -2.11
N SER A 330 3.67 22.21 -1.48
CA SER A 330 4.51 22.54 -0.33
C SER A 330 4.27 21.59 0.84
N TRP A 331 3.01 21.35 1.19
CA TRP A 331 2.62 20.46 2.27
C TRP A 331 3.06 19.01 2.04
N LEU A 332 2.85 18.49 0.81
CA LEU A 332 3.19 17.12 0.47
C LEU A 332 4.71 16.91 0.47
N SER A 333 5.48 17.89 -0.03
CA SER A 333 6.94 17.89 0.02
C SER A 333 7.45 17.83 1.47
N ALA A 334 6.86 18.63 2.36
CA ALA A 334 7.22 18.70 3.78
C ALA A 334 6.88 17.44 4.60
N ARG A 335 6.36 16.38 3.97
CA ARG A 335 6.17 15.06 4.61
C ARG A 335 7.44 14.24 4.65
N GLN A 336 8.39 14.46 3.76
CA GLN A 336 9.61 13.65 3.69
C GLN A 336 10.68 14.17 4.63
N TYR A 337 11.19 13.31 5.52
CA TYR A 337 12.21 13.69 6.51
C TYR A 337 13.59 13.18 6.12
N ALA A 338 14.63 13.82 6.68
CA ALA A 338 15.99 13.33 6.69
C ALA A 338 16.51 13.38 8.15
N PRO A 339 17.32 12.41 8.60
CA PRO A 339 17.95 11.34 7.82
C PRO A 339 17.05 10.16 7.47
N GLU A 340 15.85 10.04 8.02
CA GLU A 340 15.02 8.84 7.87
C GLU A 340 14.72 8.50 6.41
N GLY A 341 14.43 9.49 5.56
CA GLY A 341 14.09 9.32 4.15
C GLY A 341 12.63 8.94 3.88
N GLY A 342 11.91 8.47 4.91
CA GLY A 342 10.49 8.14 4.87
C GLY A 342 9.57 9.36 4.95
N PHE A 343 8.27 9.10 4.85
CA PHE A 343 7.23 10.12 4.97
C PHE A 343 6.53 10.06 6.33
N SER A 344 6.19 11.24 6.87
CA SER A 344 5.22 11.42 7.95
C SER A 344 3.81 11.58 7.40
N GLY A 345 2.80 11.25 8.21
CA GLY A 345 1.40 11.42 7.82
C GLY A 345 0.88 12.85 7.95
N ARG A 346 1.42 13.62 8.88
CA ARG A 346 1.00 14.99 9.21
C ARG A 346 2.14 15.76 9.87
N THR A 347 2.01 17.08 9.91
CA THR A 347 3.04 17.99 10.42
C THR A 347 3.44 17.63 11.86
N ASN A 348 4.75 17.64 12.16
CA ASN A 348 5.33 17.32 13.47
C ASN A 348 5.00 15.91 14.02
N LYS A 349 4.70 14.95 13.13
CA LYS A 349 4.59 13.52 13.50
C LYS A 349 5.70 12.73 12.85
N LEU A 350 5.88 11.51 13.35
CA LEU A 350 6.98 10.63 12.96
C LEU A 350 6.77 10.07 11.56
N VAL A 351 7.88 9.67 10.93
CA VAL A 351 7.84 8.82 9.73
C VAL A 351 7.16 7.48 10.03
N ASP A 352 6.51 6.91 9.03
CA ASP A 352 5.89 5.58 9.07
C ASP A 352 5.89 4.98 7.65
N GLY A 353 6.26 3.71 7.55
CA GLY A 353 6.37 2.97 6.31
C GLY A 353 5.08 2.90 5.49
N CYS A 354 3.89 2.98 6.11
CA CYS A 354 2.64 2.97 5.32
C CYS A 354 2.46 4.25 4.50
N TYR A 355 3.05 5.38 4.93
CA TYR A 355 3.02 6.62 4.15
C TYR A 355 3.90 6.54 2.89
N SER A 356 4.73 5.51 2.74
CA SER A 356 5.35 5.19 1.45
C SER A 356 4.29 5.02 0.35
N HIS A 357 3.11 4.49 0.68
CA HIS A 357 1.95 4.52 -0.23
C HIS A 357 1.13 5.80 -0.07
N TRP A 358 0.66 6.14 1.13
CA TRP A 358 -0.33 7.21 1.29
C TRP A 358 0.19 8.61 0.95
N VAL A 359 1.46 8.90 1.18
CA VAL A 359 2.07 10.15 0.73
C VAL A 359 2.76 9.93 -0.62
N GLY A 360 3.50 8.83 -0.76
CA GLY A 360 4.22 8.50 -2.00
C GLY A 360 3.30 8.41 -3.23
N GLY A 361 2.11 7.84 -3.07
CA GLY A 361 1.09 7.65 -4.09
C GLY A 361 0.37 8.94 -4.51
N CYS A 362 0.50 10.02 -3.74
CA CYS A 362 -0.01 11.33 -4.17
C CYS A 362 0.85 11.95 -5.28
N TRP A 363 2.15 11.64 -5.32
CA TRP A 363 3.09 12.27 -6.25
C TRP A 363 2.76 12.01 -7.72
N PRO A 364 2.47 10.78 -8.18
CA PRO A 364 2.02 10.56 -9.55
C PRO A 364 0.78 11.38 -9.93
N LEU A 365 -0.15 11.56 -8.99
CA LEU A 365 -1.41 12.27 -9.23
C LEU A 365 -1.18 13.78 -9.38
N LEU A 366 -0.39 14.35 -8.47
CA LEU A 366 -0.03 15.76 -8.51
C LEU A 366 0.88 16.08 -9.70
N GLN A 367 1.87 15.22 -9.98
CA GLN A 367 2.73 15.37 -11.16
C GLN A 367 1.91 15.28 -12.45
N SER A 368 0.95 14.35 -12.57
CA SER A 368 0.06 14.32 -13.74
C SER A 368 -0.80 15.58 -13.86
N ALA A 369 -1.19 16.21 -12.75
CA ALA A 369 -1.93 17.48 -12.79
C ALA A 369 -1.06 18.64 -13.26
N LEU A 370 0.24 18.63 -12.94
CA LEU A 370 1.21 19.65 -13.33
C LEU A 370 1.76 19.46 -14.75
N ASP A 371 2.00 18.22 -15.16
CA ASP A 371 2.46 17.84 -16.51
C ASP A 371 1.40 18.15 -17.58
N GLY A 372 0.13 18.20 -17.17
CA GLY A 372 -0.98 18.61 -17.99
C GLY A 372 -1.52 17.51 -18.91
N LYS A 373 -2.28 17.93 -19.92
CA LYS A 373 -2.93 16.99 -20.85
C LYS A 373 -1.87 16.24 -21.68
N PRO A 374 -1.88 14.90 -21.69
CA PRO A 374 -1.01 14.12 -22.57
C PRO A 374 -1.21 14.50 -24.04
N GLN A 375 -0.13 14.67 -24.79
CA GLN A 375 -0.14 14.96 -26.23
C GLN A 375 0.56 13.81 -26.97
N ALA A 376 -0.16 13.06 -27.80
CA ALA A 376 0.40 11.94 -28.55
C ALA A 376 1.57 12.34 -29.46
N ASP A 377 1.54 13.57 -30.00
CA ASP A 377 2.49 14.04 -31.02
C ASP A 377 3.68 14.82 -30.45
N LYS A 378 3.81 14.95 -29.12
CA LYS A 378 4.90 15.71 -28.50
C LYS A 378 5.54 14.93 -27.35
N PRO A 379 6.87 15.10 -27.15
CA PRO A 379 7.51 14.59 -25.96
C PRO A 379 6.82 15.19 -24.72
N PRO A 380 6.47 14.36 -23.72
CA PRO A 380 5.79 14.85 -22.53
C PRO A 380 6.67 15.87 -21.82
N THR A 381 6.12 17.06 -21.56
CA THR A 381 6.69 17.99 -20.59
C THR A 381 6.44 17.42 -19.21
N THR A 382 7.50 17.08 -18.49
CA THR A 382 7.38 16.52 -17.14
C THR A 382 8.10 17.40 -16.12
N VAL A 383 7.45 17.61 -14.97
CA VAL A 383 8.06 18.22 -13.78
C VAL A 383 9.05 17.28 -13.08
N GLY A 384 9.11 16.01 -13.50
CA GLY A 384 9.96 14.99 -12.90
C GLY A 384 9.51 14.59 -11.51
N SER A 385 10.42 13.98 -10.75
CA SER A 385 10.16 13.58 -9.35
C SER A 385 10.25 14.78 -8.42
N LEU A 386 9.15 15.09 -7.74
CA LEU A 386 9.08 16.21 -6.77
C LEU A 386 9.36 15.77 -5.32
N PHE A 387 9.80 14.52 -5.13
CA PHE A 387 10.27 13.96 -3.86
C PHE A 387 11.56 13.15 -4.05
N SER A 388 12.23 12.81 -2.95
CA SER A 388 13.44 11.98 -2.99
C SER A 388 13.06 10.50 -3.07
N ARG A 389 13.11 9.92 -4.29
CA ARG A 389 12.97 8.46 -4.49
C ARG A 389 14.05 7.68 -3.74
N GLU A 390 15.29 8.18 -3.76
CA GLU A 390 16.41 7.61 -3.01
C GLU A 390 16.12 7.53 -1.52
N GLY A 391 15.71 8.64 -0.89
CA GLY A 391 15.42 8.68 0.53
C GLY A 391 14.34 7.66 0.92
N LEU A 392 13.27 7.58 0.13
CA LEU A 392 12.18 6.65 0.39
C LEU A 392 12.63 5.19 0.24
N ALA A 393 13.36 4.86 -0.83
CA ALA A 393 13.88 3.52 -1.05
C ALA A 393 14.85 3.10 0.08
N ARG A 394 15.72 4.01 0.55
CA ARG A 394 16.59 3.78 1.72
C ARG A 394 15.80 3.51 2.99
N TYR A 395 14.75 4.30 3.26
CA TYR A 395 13.90 4.09 4.43
C TYR A 395 13.23 2.71 4.41
N ILE A 396 12.67 2.34 3.26
CA ILE A 396 11.96 1.07 3.08
C ILE A 396 12.92 -0.11 3.27
N LEU A 397 13.98 -0.17 2.45
CA LEU A 397 14.87 -1.32 2.41
C LEU A 397 15.74 -1.40 3.67
N SER A 398 16.15 -0.26 4.23
CA SER A 398 17.02 -0.27 5.41
C SER A 398 16.23 -0.39 6.72
N CYS A 399 15.13 0.35 6.88
CA CYS A 399 14.47 0.51 8.19
C CYS A 399 13.18 -0.30 8.33
N CYS A 400 12.45 -0.57 7.24
CA CYS A 400 11.10 -1.15 7.30
C CYS A 400 11.08 -2.69 7.16
N GLN A 401 12.16 -3.32 6.72
CA GLN A 401 12.24 -4.78 6.67
C GLN A 401 12.32 -5.37 8.08
N HIS A 402 11.47 -6.36 8.38
CA HIS A 402 11.53 -7.09 9.64
C HIS A 402 12.37 -8.37 9.48
N PRO A 403 13.24 -8.74 10.45
CA PRO A 403 14.21 -9.84 10.27
C PRO A 403 13.66 -11.25 10.07
N VAL A 404 12.35 -11.45 10.19
CA VAL A 404 11.67 -12.76 10.02
C VAL A 404 10.53 -12.68 9.01
N GLY A 405 10.63 -11.75 8.05
CA GLY A 405 9.59 -11.51 7.06
C GLY A 405 8.56 -10.47 7.50
N GLY A 406 7.84 -9.94 6.50
CA GLY A 406 6.97 -8.78 6.63
C GLY A 406 7.73 -7.45 6.72
N LEU A 407 7.00 -6.36 6.52
CA LEU A 407 7.48 -4.99 6.72
C LEU A 407 6.65 -4.28 7.81
N ARG A 408 7.20 -3.21 8.37
CA ARG A 408 6.71 -2.52 9.56
C ARG A 408 6.60 -1.01 9.37
N ASP A 409 5.90 -0.36 10.29
CA ASP A 409 5.85 1.11 10.46
C ASP A 409 7.28 1.72 10.52
N LYS A 410 8.04 1.37 11.56
CA LYS A 410 9.39 1.89 11.82
C LYS A 410 10.20 0.91 12.69
N PRO A 411 11.53 1.09 12.82
CA PRO A 411 12.32 0.29 13.74
C PRO A 411 11.77 0.26 15.18
N GLY A 412 11.67 -0.94 15.74
CA GLY A 412 11.07 -1.19 17.06
C GLY A 412 9.58 -1.54 17.02
N LYS A 413 8.94 -1.55 15.85
CA LYS A 413 7.58 -2.09 15.64
C LYS A 413 7.64 -3.49 15.04
N HIS A 414 6.61 -4.29 15.33
CA HIS A 414 6.39 -5.58 14.67
C HIS A 414 5.96 -5.37 13.21
N ALA A 415 6.17 -6.40 12.39
CA ALA A 415 5.56 -6.44 11.06
C ALA A 415 4.07 -6.78 11.15
N ASP A 416 3.30 -6.28 10.20
CA ASP A 416 1.90 -6.63 9.95
C ASP A 416 1.63 -6.60 8.43
N SER A 417 0.53 -7.22 7.99
CA SER A 417 0.20 -7.28 6.56
C SER A 417 -0.14 -5.91 5.97
N TYR A 418 -0.70 -4.99 6.76
CA TYR A 418 -1.01 -3.62 6.32
C TYR A 418 0.26 -2.86 5.93
N HIS A 419 1.25 -2.80 6.81
CA HIS A 419 2.53 -2.17 6.53
C HIS A 419 3.28 -2.94 5.43
N THR A 420 3.24 -4.27 5.44
CA THR A 420 3.84 -5.08 4.36
C THR A 420 3.29 -4.67 2.99
N CYS A 421 1.97 -4.58 2.84
CA CYS A 421 1.32 -4.15 1.60
C CYS A 421 1.72 -2.73 1.19
N TYR A 422 1.56 -1.76 2.07
CA TYR A 422 1.72 -0.34 1.71
C TYR A 422 3.18 0.11 1.61
N VAL A 423 4.09 -0.52 2.35
CA VAL A 423 5.53 -0.31 2.19
C VAL A 423 5.99 -0.86 0.83
N LEU A 424 5.58 -2.07 0.45
CA LEU A 424 5.89 -2.64 -0.88
C LEU A 424 5.25 -1.80 -2.00
N THR A 425 4.03 -1.31 -1.80
CA THR A 425 3.35 -0.43 -2.77
C THR A 425 4.16 0.84 -2.99
N GLY A 426 4.64 1.47 -1.91
CA GLY A 426 5.50 2.64 -1.99
C GLY A 426 6.85 2.36 -2.65
N LEU A 427 7.47 1.21 -2.37
CA LEU A 427 8.71 0.80 -3.04
C LEU A 427 8.48 0.63 -4.55
N SER A 428 7.38 0.00 -4.95
CA SER A 428 7.01 -0.10 -6.37
C SER A 428 6.83 1.28 -7.02
N ALA A 429 6.22 2.24 -6.31
CA ALA A 429 6.12 3.62 -6.81
C ALA A 429 7.50 4.29 -7.00
N THR A 430 8.50 4.00 -6.16
CA THR A 430 9.90 4.46 -6.37
C THR A 430 10.63 3.77 -7.51
N GLN A 431 10.05 2.71 -8.09
CA GLN A 431 10.64 1.93 -9.19
C GLN A 431 10.01 2.20 -10.55
N HIS A 432 8.91 2.95 -10.58
CA HIS A 432 8.15 3.25 -11.79
C HIS A 432 7.82 4.74 -11.91
N VAL A 433 7.79 5.24 -13.13
CA VAL A 433 7.20 6.55 -13.47
C VAL A 433 5.82 6.27 -14.01
N HIS A 434 4.80 6.70 -13.26
CA HIS A 434 3.40 6.57 -13.67
C HIS A 434 2.95 7.84 -14.38
N TYR A 435 2.28 7.68 -15.51
CA TYR A 435 1.80 8.79 -16.34
C TYR A 435 0.48 8.40 -17.01
N ARG A 436 -0.27 9.39 -17.49
CA ARG A 436 -1.47 9.16 -18.28
C ARG A 436 -1.19 9.28 -19.77
N THR A 437 -1.97 8.58 -20.57
CA THR A 437 -2.08 8.80 -22.01
C THR A 437 -3.45 9.36 -22.37
N ASP A 438 -3.62 9.74 -23.63
CA ASP A 438 -4.91 10.12 -24.23
C ASP A 438 -5.73 8.90 -24.68
N SER A 439 -5.19 7.69 -24.55
CA SER A 439 -5.83 6.44 -24.90
C SER A 439 -6.32 5.71 -23.66
N SER A 440 -7.63 5.46 -23.59
CA SER A 440 -8.26 4.62 -22.59
C SER A 440 -8.79 3.34 -23.25
N PRO A 441 -8.63 2.16 -22.62
CA PRO A 441 -9.24 0.93 -23.11
C PRO A 441 -10.77 0.91 -22.91
N CYS A 442 -11.31 1.80 -22.09
CA CYS A 442 -12.75 1.88 -21.78
C CYS A 442 -13.55 2.45 -22.95
N SER A 443 -14.71 1.84 -23.20
CA SER A 443 -15.67 2.28 -24.22
C SER A 443 -16.53 3.46 -23.73
N HIS A 444 -16.84 3.48 -22.44
CA HIS A 444 -17.59 4.55 -21.80
C HIS A 444 -16.69 5.76 -21.50
N LYS A 445 -17.20 6.97 -21.73
CA LYS A 445 -16.48 8.21 -21.41
C LYS A 445 -16.28 8.41 -19.90
N ASN A 446 -17.18 7.85 -19.09
CA ASN A 446 -17.11 7.93 -17.64
C ASN A 446 -15.85 7.20 -17.15
N PHE A 447 -15.06 7.89 -16.31
CA PHE A 447 -13.81 7.36 -15.75
C PHE A 447 -12.73 6.99 -16.78
N ALA A 448 -12.85 7.38 -18.05
CA ALA A 448 -11.87 7.02 -19.09
C ALA A 448 -10.42 7.44 -18.71
N ALA A 449 -10.27 8.60 -18.07
CA ALA A 449 -8.98 9.09 -17.56
C ALA A 449 -8.36 8.19 -16.48
N ALA A 450 -9.20 7.50 -15.69
CA ALA A 450 -8.75 6.58 -14.65
C ALA A 450 -8.10 5.32 -15.23
N PHE A 451 -8.46 4.92 -16.45
CA PHE A 451 -7.94 3.73 -17.13
C PHE A 451 -6.91 4.05 -18.23
N SER A 452 -6.50 5.32 -18.38
CA SER A 452 -5.42 5.73 -19.30
C SER A 452 -4.03 5.78 -18.64
N TRP A 453 -3.92 5.36 -17.38
CA TRP A 453 -2.65 5.31 -16.67
C TRP A 453 -1.76 4.18 -17.16
N GLN A 454 -0.53 4.54 -17.51
CA GLN A 454 0.56 3.64 -17.87
C GLN A 454 1.73 3.85 -16.91
N PHE A 455 2.79 3.07 -17.12
CA PHE A 455 4.01 3.18 -16.36
C PHE A 455 5.22 2.81 -17.20
N THR A 456 6.36 3.41 -16.86
CA THR A 456 7.69 2.98 -17.33
C THR A 456 8.58 2.70 -16.11
N PRO A 457 9.44 1.68 -16.16
CA PRO A 457 10.42 1.46 -15.09
C PRO A 457 11.44 2.60 -15.06
N THR A 458 11.90 2.97 -13.85
CA THR A 458 13.05 3.87 -13.70
C THR A 458 14.36 3.26 -14.17
N ASN A 459 15.33 4.13 -14.47
CA ASN A 459 16.69 3.73 -14.84
C ASN A 459 17.42 3.11 -13.64
N PRO A 460 17.77 1.81 -13.67
CA PRO A 460 18.44 1.15 -12.56
C PRO A 460 19.80 1.78 -12.17
N GLU A 461 20.47 2.48 -13.09
CA GLU A 461 21.78 3.11 -12.81
C GLU A 461 21.66 4.37 -11.94
N GLU A 462 20.46 4.94 -11.84
CA GLU A 462 20.15 6.12 -11.02
C GLU A 462 19.43 5.74 -9.72
N ASP A 463 19.00 4.48 -9.61
CA ASP A 463 18.26 3.96 -8.46
C ASP A 463 19.22 3.43 -7.37
N VAL A 464 18.77 3.48 -6.11
CA VAL A 464 19.54 2.94 -4.96
C VAL A 464 19.20 1.50 -4.61
N PHE A 465 18.37 0.85 -5.43
CA PHE A 465 17.95 -0.54 -5.31
C PHE A 465 18.43 -1.34 -6.53
N GLU A 466 18.56 -2.65 -6.37
CA GLU A 466 19.06 -3.52 -7.43
C GLU A 466 17.92 -4.01 -8.34
N LYS A 467 18.28 -4.55 -9.51
CA LYS A 467 17.29 -5.14 -10.44
C LYS A 467 16.43 -6.24 -9.79
N TYR A 468 17.01 -7.02 -8.87
CA TYR A 468 16.30 -8.06 -8.12
C TYR A 468 15.26 -7.51 -7.12
N ASP A 469 15.44 -6.27 -6.66
CA ASP A 469 14.50 -5.62 -5.73
C ASP A 469 13.25 -5.09 -6.45
N ARG A 470 13.21 -5.16 -7.80
CA ARG A 470 12.11 -4.64 -8.61
C ARG A 470 10.80 -5.38 -8.32
N LEU A 471 9.75 -4.61 -8.05
CA LEU A 471 8.39 -5.06 -7.80
C LEU A 471 7.53 -4.87 -9.05
N THR A 472 6.38 -5.54 -9.07
CA THR A 472 5.34 -5.29 -10.09
C THR A 472 4.78 -3.88 -9.93
N ALA A 473 4.57 -3.16 -11.03
CA ALA A 473 3.93 -1.83 -11.01
C ALA A 473 2.45 -1.93 -10.62
N PHE A 474 2.03 -1.12 -9.65
CA PHE A 474 0.64 -0.99 -9.24
C PHE A 474 0.01 0.29 -9.77
N HIS A 475 -1.28 0.21 -10.10
CA HIS A 475 -2.05 1.34 -10.58
C HIS A 475 -2.13 2.42 -9.49
N PRO A 476 -1.77 3.69 -9.77
CA PRO A 476 -1.67 4.73 -8.74
C PRO A 476 -3.04 5.09 -8.12
N LEU A 477 -4.13 4.86 -8.85
CA LEU A 477 -5.50 5.08 -8.35
C LEU A 477 -6.13 3.88 -7.64
N PHE A 478 -5.95 2.66 -8.17
CA PHE A 478 -6.70 1.47 -7.76
C PHE A 478 -5.90 0.53 -6.85
N VAL A 479 -4.60 0.77 -6.70
CA VAL A 479 -3.72 0.04 -5.76
C VAL A 479 -3.79 -1.49 -5.93
N VAL A 480 -3.83 -1.90 -7.21
CA VAL A 480 -3.73 -3.27 -7.74
C VAL A 480 -2.93 -3.19 -9.05
N PRO A 481 -2.47 -4.30 -9.65
CA PRO A 481 -1.83 -4.23 -10.97
C PRO A 481 -2.75 -3.55 -12.00
N HIS A 482 -2.15 -2.79 -12.93
CA HIS A 482 -2.90 -2.10 -14.00
C HIS A 482 -3.83 -3.07 -14.75
N ASP A 483 -3.34 -4.28 -15.04
CA ASP A 483 -4.09 -5.30 -15.76
C ASP A 483 -5.28 -5.86 -14.97
N ALA A 484 -5.19 -5.94 -13.64
CA ALA A 484 -6.29 -6.40 -12.78
C ALA A 484 -7.46 -5.40 -12.81
N ALA A 485 -7.17 -4.10 -12.65
CA ALA A 485 -8.16 -3.04 -12.76
C ALA A 485 -8.80 -3.00 -14.16
N ARG A 486 -7.97 -3.07 -15.21
CA ARG A 486 -8.42 -3.09 -16.61
C ARG A 486 -9.33 -4.27 -16.91
N LYS A 487 -8.94 -5.49 -16.53
CA LYS A 487 -9.72 -6.72 -16.78
C LYS A 487 -11.09 -6.67 -16.11
N MET A 488 -11.14 -6.24 -14.84
CA MET A 488 -12.40 -6.14 -14.11
C MET A 488 -13.32 -5.11 -14.77
N ARG A 489 -12.81 -3.90 -15.04
CA ARG A 489 -13.56 -2.84 -15.71
C ARG A 489 -14.14 -3.29 -17.06
N LEU A 490 -13.31 -3.87 -17.92
CA LEU A 490 -13.75 -4.30 -19.26
C LEU A 490 -14.75 -5.47 -19.20
N TRP A 491 -14.63 -6.36 -18.22
CA TRP A 491 -15.63 -7.40 -18.00
C TRP A 491 -16.99 -6.78 -17.68
N PHE A 492 -17.05 -5.85 -16.72
CA PHE A 492 -18.30 -5.21 -16.33
C PHE A 492 -18.89 -4.26 -17.38
N GLU A 493 -18.06 -3.64 -18.24
CA GLU A 493 -18.55 -2.90 -19.42
C GLU A 493 -19.22 -3.83 -20.46
N GLY A 494 -18.74 -5.06 -20.58
CA GLY A 494 -19.32 -6.07 -21.47
C GLY A 494 -20.60 -6.73 -20.94
N GLU A 495 -20.86 -6.63 -19.64
CA GLU A 495 -22.01 -7.23 -18.99
C GLU A 495 -23.15 -6.20 -18.81
N PRO A 496 -24.38 -6.51 -19.26
CA PRO A 496 -25.50 -5.60 -19.08
C PRO A 496 -25.77 -5.35 -17.59
N PHE A 497 -26.05 -4.10 -17.24
CA PHE A 497 -26.57 -3.78 -15.91
C PHE A 497 -28.05 -4.20 -15.86
N ALA A 498 -28.43 -5.00 -14.87
CA ALA A 498 -29.81 -5.47 -14.74
C ALA A 498 -30.75 -4.25 -14.62
N ASN A 499 -31.60 -4.04 -15.64
CA ASN A 499 -32.63 -3.01 -15.61
C ASN A 499 -33.70 -3.41 -14.59
N ASP A 500 -34.29 -2.42 -13.92
CA ASP A 500 -35.39 -2.59 -12.96
C ASP A 500 -36.72 -3.11 -13.57
N GLN A 501 -36.67 -3.73 -14.75
CA GLN A 501 -37.81 -4.40 -15.36
C GLN A 501 -37.79 -5.90 -15.02
N GLY A 502 -38.32 -6.20 -13.82
CA GLY A 502 -39.12 -7.39 -13.50
C GLY A 502 -38.56 -8.77 -13.84
N GLU A 503 -38.10 -9.49 -12.82
CA GLU A 503 -38.69 -10.75 -12.32
C GLU A 503 -37.80 -11.24 -11.17
N PHE A 504 -38.35 -11.27 -9.96
CA PHE A 504 -37.77 -12.00 -8.84
C PHE A 504 -37.84 -13.49 -9.21
N ASP A 505 -36.71 -14.11 -9.52
CA ASP A 505 -36.59 -15.58 -9.49
C ASP A 505 -36.48 -16.01 -8.01
N PRO A 506 -37.50 -16.66 -7.42
CA PRO A 506 -37.50 -17.04 -6.01
C PRO A 506 -36.66 -18.31 -5.73
N GLY A 507 -35.94 -18.82 -6.72
CA GLY A 507 -35.41 -20.18 -6.71
C GLY A 507 -34.04 -20.39 -6.06
N PHE A 508 -33.73 -19.89 -4.86
CA PHE A 508 -32.68 -20.52 -4.03
C PHE A 508 -32.86 -20.26 -2.52
N ALA A 509 -33.38 -21.26 -1.83
CA ALA A 509 -33.22 -21.48 -0.39
C ALA A 509 -33.37 -22.97 -0.07
N PRO A 510 -32.80 -23.47 1.04
CA PRO A 510 -31.53 -23.12 1.71
C PRO A 510 -30.39 -24.09 1.38
#